data_AF-A0A0A1U9A2-F1
#
_entry.id   AF-A0A0A1U9A2-F1
#
_cell.length_a   1.000
_cell.length_b   1.000
_cell.length_c   1.000
_cell.angle_alpha   90.00
_cell.angle_beta   90.00
_cell.angle_gamma   90.00
#
_symmetry.space_group_name_H-M   'P 1'
#
loop_
_entity.id
_entity.type
_entity.pdbx_description
1 polymer ?
#
loop_
_entity_poly.entity_id
_entity_poly.type
_entity_poly.pdbx_seq_one_letter_code
_entity_poly.pdbx_strand_id
1 'polypeptide(L)'
;MFLILVQHLYYIFFFVYAQAQMCPFQNTITSPLNFTEMCTSYGDVMINITNTDPPIFSISNNANWVLGDSIVCAEYSTLKVSDNSNVSVSKRFILQDSSKMCIFNNSQITVSEEVRLQNSSETTLNEYSTLNSFNLFYIEGEAIFRMNNHCNFTTQSFLKILENATFVAENKSEIILASALNIFGFANFSLVSETQLEAHGQIEINELAFFKMCFNVYVLSYSYFRVLDNANVEICNNSVLQIKSFLEIKGNTTFLINSGSLVNATDSIRIQQAFIEINSYSLLNTFKDIEITNVENFYLDSSVNENGVVENCASQFEFKRIECDSLRVRNTHFLISGNSFISAENSITLDDVKFVLSNRTIQDFPIIITTRVDTINLPLITYSDSFDIFCSRSVYNGYIPTGTHLYFKQLLRYGNLTDFFCHVEHFDYMKNEFKFTEPYCPPSSMPYYLTPLKNITSFLLTINTTNENGKFDHYKKVQQNISSLNNESAMVGTFNIFFCKTETFVLGINSISKPTITLFKLTKTVLFISENYMKYGNVYFNAALNNASGFYILSGQRCELGYRYNSKTQTCEFIYECIDANCLDCSYNRSVCIQCPYNYYYENGRCIEIINCVYK
;
A
#
# COMPACT_ATOMS: atom_id res chain seq x y z
N MET A 1 30.13 -28.94 48.24
CA MET A 1 30.48 -28.27 46.97
C MET A 1 29.44 -27.20 46.59
N PHE A 2 28.13 -27.50 46.60
CA PHE A 2 27.06 -26.51 46.33
C PHE A 2 27.01 -25.33 47.33
N LEU A 3 27.28 -25.57 48.62
CA LEU A 3 27.31 -24.50 49.63
C LEU A 3 28.46 -23.50 49.43
N ILE A 4 29.60 -23.94 48.89
CA ILE A 4 30.77 -23.09 48.65
C ILE A 4 30.55 -22.22 47.40
N LEU A 5 29.80 -22.73 46.41
CA LEU A 5 29.43 -21.96 45.21
C LEU A 5 28.44 -20.84 45.53
N VAL A 6 27.44 -21.11 46.39
CA VAL A 6 26.47 -20.09 46.84
C VAL A 6 27.16 -19.06 47.73
N GLN A 7 28.11 -19.46 48.57
CA GLN A 7 28.88 -18.56 49.41
C GLN A 7 29.83 -17.68 48.57
N HIS A 8 30.45 -18.20 47.52
CA HIS A 8 31.25 -17.40 46.58
C HIS A 8 30.41 -16.46 45.70
N LEU A 9 29.20 -16.84 45.30
CA LEU A 9 28.25 -15.92 44.64
C LEU A 9 27.80 -14.79 45.58
N TYR A 10 27.59 -15.10 46.86
CA TYR A 10 27.31 -14.09 47.88
C TYR A 10 28.50 -13.15 48.11
N TYR A 11 29.73 -13.68 48.12
CA TYR A 11 30.96 -12.88 48.22
C TYR A 11 31.21 -12.02 46.97
N ILE A 12 30.84 -12.47 45.77
CA ILE A 12 30.94 -11.67 44.53
C ILE A 12 29.90 -10.53 44.55
N PHE A 13 28.66 -10.78 45.01
CA PHE A 13 27.68 -9.70 45.23
C PHE A 13 28.11 -8.73 46.34
N PHE A 14 28.74 -9.23 47.42
CA PHE A 14 29.28 -8.38 48.49
C PHE A 14 30.52 -7.58 48.06
N PHE A 15 31.37 -8.13 47.18
CA PHE A 15 32.55 -7.42 46.66
C PHE A 15 32.20 -6.37 45.60
N VAL A 16 31.09 -6.52 44.87
CA VAL A 16 30.56 -5.45 44.00
C VAL A 16 29.92 -4.33 44.83
N TYR A 17 29.39 -4.62 46.02
CA TYR A 17 28.94 -3.62 46.99
C TYR A 17 30.08 -2.97 47.80
N ALA A 18 31.24 -3.62 47.89
CA ALA A 18 32.38 -3.16 48.68
C ALA A 18 33.33 -2.26 47.85
N GLN A 19 32.88 -1.02 47.60
CA GLN A 19 33.67 0.22 47.40
C GLN A 19 32.89 1.27 46.59
N ALA A 20 31.57 1.32 46.68
CA ALA A 20 30.88 2.51 46.21
C ALA A 20 31.24 3.68 47.14
N GLN A 21 32.07 4.61 46.64
CA GLN A 21 32.38 5.85 47.32
C GLN A 21 31.07 6.59 47.60
N MET A 22 30.87 7.07 48.83
CA MET A 22 29.72 7.93 49.12
C MET A 22 29.79 9.17 48.24
N CYS A 23 28.67 9.56 47.63
CA CYS A 23 28.65 10.75 46.79
C CYS A 23 29.11 11.99 47.59
N PRO A 24 29.94 12.88 47.01
CA PRO A 24 30.52 14.01 47.72
C PRO A 24 29.54 15.17 47.97
N PHE A 25 28.32 15.08 47.45
CA PHE A 25 27.30 16.12 47.55
C PHE A 25 26.24 15.79 48.60
N GLN A 26 25.57 16.84 49.08
CA GLN A 26 24.48 16.72 50.04
C GLN A 26 23.18 16.26 49.37
N ASN A 27 22.22 15.83 50.19
CA ASN A 27 20.88 15.46 49.74
C ASN A 27 20.09 16.62 49.12
N THR A 28 20.54 17.87 49.28
CA THR A 28 19.98 19.02 48.57
C THR A 28 21.08 19.71 47.77
N ILE A 29 20.94 19.71 46.45
CA ILE A 29 21.87 20.34 45.51
C ILE A 29 21.30 21.71 45.13
N THR A 30 21.91 22.77 45.63
CA THR A 30 21.47 24.17 45.43
C THR A 30 22.40 24.98 44.52
N SER A 31 23.54 24.40 44.13
CA SER A 31 24.52 25.00 43.22
C SER A 31 24.89 24.05 42.09
N PRO A 32 25.27 24.56 40.90
CA PRO A 32 25.76 23.73 39.82
C PRO A 32 26.90 22.81 40.24
N LEU A 33 26.89 21.59 39.73
CA LEU A 33 27.88 20.57 40.05
C LEU A 33 28.05 19.66 38.83
N ASN A 34 29.29 19.32 38.48
CA ASN A 34 29.58 18.28 37.50
C ASN A 34 30.26 17.11 38.20
N PHE A 35 29.67 15.93 38.06
CA PHE A 35 30.10 14.70 38.71
C PHE A 35 30.62 13.72 37.65
N THR A 36 31.84 13.21 37.85
CA THR A 36 32.55 12.40 36.86
C THR A 36 33.09 11.07 37.41
N GLU A 37 32.66 10.66 38.60
CA GLU A 37 33.17 9.47 39.29
C GLU A 37 32.06 8.41 39.49
N MET A 38 32.38 7.32 40.18
CA MET A 38 31.38 6.35 40.62
C MET A 38 30.99 6.66 42.08
N CYS A 39 29.70 6.77 42.38
CA CYS A 39 29.27 6.96 43.76
C CYS A 39 27.90 6.36 44.08
N THR A 40 27.64 6.20 45.38
CA THR A 40 26.33 5.85 45.91
C THR A 40 25.84 6.88 46.93
N SER A 41 24.56 7.20 46.88
CA SER A 41 23.89 8.06 47.86
C SER A 41 22.65 7.38 48.44
N TYR A 42 22.33 7.73 49.67
CA TYR A 42 21.17 7.23 50.42
C TYR A 42 20.32 8.41 50.91
N GLY A 43 19.00 8.21 50.99
CA GLY A 43 18.04 9.27 51.25
C GLY A 43 17.61 10.01 49.98
N ASP A 44 16.47 10.69 50.05
CA ASP A 44 15.95 11.44 48.91
C ASP A 44 16.90 12.60 48.54
N VAL A 45 17.12 12.79 47.24
CA VAL A 45 17.95 13.87 46.69
C VAL A 45 17.06 14.91 46.00
N MET A 46 17.19 16.16 46.40
CA MET A 46 16.51 17.30 45.80
C MET A 46 17.50 18.16 45.02
N ILE A 47 17.24 18.37 43.74
CA ILE A 47 17.96 19.32 42.89
C ILE A 47 17.09 20.57 42.80
N ASN A 48 17.54 21.64 43.46
CA ASN A 48 16.84 22.92 43.44
C ASN A 48 17.85 24.07 43.26
N ILE A 49 18.33 24.22 42.02
CA ILE A 49 19.32 25.22 41.64
C ILE A 49 18.56 26.43 41.06
N THR A 50 18.46 27.50 41.84
CA THR A 50 17.55 28.63 41.56
C THR A 50 18.26 29.92 41.18
N ASN A 51 19.57 30.02 41.45
CA ASN A 51 20.32 31.29 41.41
C ASN A 51 21.51 31.29 40.44
N THR A 52 21.54 30.42 39.43
CA THR A 52 22.66 30.30 38.48
C THR A 52 22.20 30.06 37.05
N ASP A 53 22.97 30.56 36.08
CA ASP A 53 22.74 30.36 34.66
C ASP A 53 23.97 29.67 34.01
N PRO A 54 23.91 28.38 33.61
CA PRO A 54 22.74 27.51 33.64
C PRO A 54 22.63 26.71 34.97
N PRO A 55 21.41 26.46 35.49
CA PRO A 55 21.18 25.75 36.76
C PRO A 55 21.32 24.22 36.62
N ILE A 56 22.54 23.75 36.31
CA ILE A 56 22.79 22.36 35.89
C ILE A 56 23.50 21.53 36.98
N PHE A 57 22.94 20.38 37.29
CA PHE A 57 23.66 19.24 37.86
C PHE A 57 23.97 18.23 36.75
N SER A 58 25.25 18.00 36.49
CA SER A 58 25.74 17.19 35.39
C SER A 58 26.43 15.92 35.90
N ILE A 59 26.20 14.80 35.23
CA ILE A 59 26.84 13.50 35.45
C ILE A 59 27.44 13.09 34.11
N SER A 60 28.77 13.03 34.03
CA SER A 60 29.47 12.89 32.75
C SER A 60 30.71 12.01 32.83
N ASN A 61 31.29 11.70 31.67
CA ASN A 61 32.58 11.03 31.54
C ASN A 61 32.64 9.60 32.15
N ASN A 62 31.69 8.74 31.76
CA ASN A 62 31.54 7.37 32.28
C ASN A 62 31.26 7.29 33.78
N ALA A 63 30.66 8.34 34.36
CA ALA A 63 30.25 8.34 35.75
C ALA A 63 29.12 7.32 36.00
N ASN A 64 29.07 6.78 37.22
CA ASN A 64 27.99 5.90 37.64
C ASN A 64 27.44 6.35 38.99
N TRP A 65 26.20 6.79 39.02
CA TRP A 65 25.52 7.21 40.24
C TRP A 65 24.40 6.24 40.61
N VAL A 66 24.51 5.62 41.78
CA VAL A 66 23.46 4.77 42.35
C VAL A 66 22.80 5.49 43.53
N LEU A 67 21.51 5.77 43.41
CA LEU A 67 20.70 6.39 44.44
C LEU A 67 19.71 5.37 45.00
N GLY A 68 19.83 5.06 46.29
CA GLY A 68 18.99 4.07 46.98
C GLY A 68 17.54 4.53 47.28
N ASP A 69 17.21 5.80 47.01
CA ASP A 69 15.93 6.43 47.33
C ASP A 69 15.39 7.23 46.12
N SER A 70 14.68 8.35 46.34
CA SER A 70 14.05 9.14 45.28
C SER A 70 14.88 10.36 44.89
N ILE A 71 14.71 10.84 43.66
CA ILE A 71 15.22 12.13 43.19
C ILE A 71 14.08 13.06 42.78
N VAL A 72 14.18 14.32 43.17
CA VAL A 72 13.24 15.39 42.77
C VAL A 72 14.03 16.54 42.17
N CYS A 73 13.74 16.91 40.92
CA CYS A 73 14.22 18.14 40.30
C CYS A 73 13.08 19.16 40.31
N ALA A 74 13.32 20.34 40.88
CA ALA A 74 12.31 21.38 41.06
C ALA A 74 12.71 22.70 40.40
N GLU A 75 11.74 23.61 40.32
CA GLU A 75 11.91 24.97 39.79
C GLU A 75 12.50 24.97 38.37
N TYR A 76 13.67 25.58 38.15
CA TYR A 76 14.35 25.68 36.85
C TYR A 76 15.56 24.74 36.73
N SER A 77 15.73 23.82 37.68
CA SER A 77 16.90 22.95 37.73
C SER A 77 16.99 22.00 36.54
N THR A 78 18.22 21.69 36.12
CA THR A 78 18.47 20.73 35.04
C THR A 78 19.37 19.60 35.53
N LEU A 79 18.90 18.35 35.39
CA LEU A 79 19.76 17.16 35.48
C LEU A 79 20.25 16.81 34.07
N LYS A 80 21.57 16.77 33.87
CA LYS A 80 22.19 16.33 32.62
C LYS A 80 23.00 15.05 32.87
N VAL A 81 22.77 14.00 32.09
CA VAL A 81 23.55 12.77 32.10
C VAL A 81 24.14 12.56 30.71
N SER A 82 25.47 12.51 30.59
CA SER A 82 26.15 12.43 29.29
C SER A 82 27.38 11.52 29.30
N ASP A 83 27.87 11.22 28.10
CA ASP A 83 29.16 10.58 27.83
C ASP A 83 29.29 9.20 28.47
N ASN A 84 28.38 8.29 28.09
CA ASN A 84 28.28 6.91 28.58
C ASN A 84 28.10 6.79 30.10
N SER A 85 27.49 7.79 30.74
CA SER A 85 27.26 7.77 32.18
C SER A 85 25.95 7.04 32.52
N ASN A 86 25.87 6.52 33.74
CA ASN A 86 24.70 5.80 34.23
C ASN A 86 24.17 6.41 35.53
N VAL A 87 22.85 6.51 35.64
CA VAL A 87 22.15 6.85 36.88
C VAL A 87 21.13 5.76 37.19
N SER A 88 21.19 5.20 38.38
CA SER A 88 20.23 4.20 38.87
C SER A 88 19.52 4.74 40.11
N VAL A 89 18.20 4.85 40.06
CA VAL A 89 17.33 5.35 41.13
C VAL A 89 16.42 4.23 41.61
N SER A 90 16.55 3.82 42.87
CA SER A 90 15.80 2.67 43.41
C SER A 90 14.34 2.96 43.72
N LYS A 91 13.92 4.22 43.82
CA LYS A 91 12.52 4.59 44.04
C LYS A 91 11.98 5.45 42.92
N ARG A 92 11.74 6.74 43.21
CA ARG A 92 10.99 7.65 42.34
C ARG A 92 11.90 8.69 41.71
N PHE A 93 11.59 9.07 40.48
CA PHE A 93 12.19 10.18 39.78
C PHE A 93 11.10 11.19 39.44
N ILE A 94 11.19 12.40 39.99
CA ILE A 94 10.16 13.44 39.82
C ILE A 94 10.80 14.67 39.18
N LEU A 95 10.26 15.10 38.03
CA LEU A 95 10.45 16.44 37.49
C LEU A 95 9.18 17.25 37.74
N GLN A 96 9.32 18.42 38.33
CA GLN A 96 8.22 19.35 38.57
C GLN A 96 8.60 20.77 38.14
N ASP A 97 7.60 21.66 38.12
CA ASP A 97 7.73 23.06 37.73
C ASP A 97 8.25 23.23 36.29
N SER A 98 9.41 23.85 36.07
CA SER A 98 10.05 24.02 34.77
C SER A 98 11.40 23.28 34.70
N SER A 99 11.57 22.26 35.53
CA SER A 99 12.82 21.50 35.62
C SER A 99 13.04 20.63 34.39
N LYS A 100 14.30 20.29 34.13
CA LYS A 100 14.72 19.57 32.92
C LYS A 100 15.55 18.34 33.23
N MET A 101 15.38 17.30 32.42
CA MET A 101 16.24 16.13 32.39
C MET A 101 16.76 15.90 30.97
N CYS A 102 18.08 15.78 30.82
CA CYS A 102 18.70 15.53 29.52
C CYS A 102 19.63 14.32 29.59
N ILE A 103 19.45 13.35 28.69
CA ILE A 103 20.27 12.13 28.58
C ILE A 103 20.90 12.11 27.19
N PHE A 104 22.23 12.10 27.11
CA PHE A 104 23.01 12.25 25.87
C PHE A 104 24.11 11.21 25.73
N ASN A 105 24.63 11.04 24.51
CA ASN A 105 25.86 10.30 24.22
C ASN A 105 25.90 8.90 24.85
N ASN A 106 24.93 8.05 24.48
CA ASN A 106 24.85 6.66 24.93
C ASN A 106 24.80 6.51 26.46
N SER A 107 24.19 7.48 27.14
CA SER A 107 24.01 7.45 28.60
C SER A 107 22.69 6.82 28.99
N GLN A 108 22.58 6.42 30.26
CA GLN A 108 21.43 5.69 30.76
C GLN A 108 20.91 6.26 32.08
N ILE A 109 19.58 6.30 32.20
CA ILE A 109 18.91 6.43 33.50
C ILE A 109 18.00 5.22 33.70
N THR A 110 18.02 4.66 34.90
CA THR A 110 17.18 3.53 35.31
C THR A 110 16.43 3.87 36.59
N VAL A 111 15.12 3.72 36.60
CA VAL A 111 14.25 4.02 37.76
C VAL A 111 13.42 2.79 38.13
N SER A 112 13.52 2.33 39.37
CA SER A 112 12.91 1.06 39.81
C SER A 112 11.42 1.15 40.16
N GLU A 113 10.92 2.29 40.59
CA GLU A 113 9.50 2.44 40.88
C GLU A 113 8.85 3.39 39.88
N GLU A 114 8.90 4.70 40.11
CA GLU A 114 8.01 5.62 39.40
C GLU A 114 8.78 6.79 38.79
N VAL A 115 8.43 7.15 37.56
CA VAL A 115 8.84 8.43 36.96
C VAL A 115 7.60 9.31 36.81
N ARG A 116 7.69 10.55 37.28
CA ARG A 116 6.67 11.58 37.05
C ARG A 116 7.27 12.84 36.46
N LEU A 117 6.71 13.27 35.34
CA LEU A 117 6.98 14.56 34.72
C LEU A 117 5.73 15.40 34.88
N GLN A 118 5.82 16.50 35.62
CA GLN A 118 4.69 17.33 36.01
C GLN A 118 4.90 18.80 35.60
N ASN A 119 3.81 19.58 35.64
CA ASN A 119 3.80 21.00 35.29
C ASN A 119 4.39 21.23 33.89
N SER A 120 5.37 22.12 33.74
CA SER A 120 6.02 22.46 32.46
C SER A 120 7.43 21.85 32.36
N SER A 121 7.66 20.70 33.00
CA SER A 121 8.97 20.03 32.98
C SER A 121 9.30 19.43 31.62
N GLU A 122 10.59 19.28 31.32
CA GLU A 122 11.07 18.80 30.03
C GLU A 122 12.06 17.64 30.18
N THR A 123 11.86 16.57 29.43
CA THR A 123 12.82 15.46 29.31
C THR A 123 13.28 15.32 27.86
N THR A 124 14.58 15.20 27.65
CA THR A 124 15.18 14.95 26.33
C THR A 124 16.14 13.76 26.39
N LEU A 125 15.91 12.78 25.54
CA LEU A 125 16.83 11.69 25.21
C LEU A 125 17.38 11.92 23.81
N ASN A 126 18.70 11.85 23.66
CA ASN A 126 19.33 11.96 22.33
C ASN A 126 20.59 11.09 22.22
N GLU A 127 20.97 10.74 20.99
CA GLU A 127 22.22 10.04 20.64
C GLU A 127 22.40 8.70 21.37
N TYR A 128 21.58 7.70 21.02
CA TYR A 128 21.65 6.34 21.57
C TYR A 128 21.41 6.21 23.09
N SER A 129 20.81 7.23 23.70
CA SER A 129 20.55 7.26 25.13
C SER A 129 19.37 6.37 25.52
N THR A 130 19.38 5.89 26.76
CA THR A 130 18.39 4.96 27.28
C THR A 130 17.72 5.48 28.57
N LEU A 131 16.39 5.39 28.64
CA LEU A 131 15.63 5.56 29.89
C LEU A 131 14.81 4.30 30.17
N ASN A 132 15.06 3.69 31.33
CA ASN A 132 14.36 2.50 31.77
C ASN A 132 13.55 2.79 33.03
N SER A 133 12.27 2.42 33.04
CA SER A 133 11.40 2.48 34.22
C SER A 133 10.80 1.11 34.51
N PHE A 134 10.99 0.58 35.72
CA PHE A 134 10.48 -0.74 36.06
C PHE A 134 9.01 -0.74 36.51
N ASN A 135 8.39 0.43 36.70
CA ASN A 135 6.96 0.51 36.99
C ASN A 135 6.33 1.73 36.31
N LEU A 136 5.69 2.64 37.04
CA LEU A 136 4.79 3.64 36.45
C LEU A 136 5.56 4.82 35.83
N PHE A 137 5.17 5.23 34.63
CA PHE A 137 5.68 6.43 33.97
C PHE A 137 4.53 7.39 33.66
N TYR A 138 4.56 8.58 34.27
CA TYR A 138 3.55 9.62 34.11
C TYR A 138 4.14 10.87 33.45
N ILE A 139 3.41 11.41 32.47
CA ILE A 139 3.63 12.73 31.88
C ILE A 139 2.31 13.50 32.02
N GLU A 140 2.33 14.58 32.81
CA GLU A 140 1.14 15.31 33.26
C GLU A 140 1.38 16.83 33.14
N GLY A 141 0.32 17.63 33.18
CA GLY A 141 0.41 19.08 32.99
C GLY A 141 0.72 19.46 31.54
N GLU A 142 1.71 20.33 31.37
CA GLU A 142 2.28 20.76 30.09
C GLU A 142 3.67 20.13 29.87
N ALA A 143 3.96 19.02 30.54
CA ALA A 143 5.27 18.40 30.50
C ALA A 143 5.58 17.81 29.11
N ILE A 144 6.85 17.88 28.72
CA ILE A 144 7.33 17.49 27.40
C ILE A 144 8.36 16.37 27.54
N PHE A 145 8.19 15.29 26.77
CA PHE A 145 9.16 14.21 26.64
C PHE A 145 9.57 14.05 25.18
N ARG A 146 10.88 14.11 24.90
CA ARG A 146 11.44 14.05 23.54
C ARG A 146 12.50 12.95 23.44
N MET A 147 12.41 12.14 22.40
CA MET A 147 13.42 11.16 22.01
C MET A 147 13.90 11.42 20.60
N ASN A 148 15.21 11.40 20.38
CA ASN A 148 15.79 11.62 19.07
C ASN A 148 17.04 10.75 18.84
N ASN A 149 17.28 10.35 17.60
CA ASN A 149 18.48 9.65 17.14
C ASN A 149 18.76 8.33 17.89
N HIS A 150 18.01 7.28 17.55
CA HIS A 150 18.21 5.90 18.01
C HIS A 150 18.16 5.73 19.54
N CYS A 151 17.30 6.50 20.23
CA CYS A 151 17.13 6.38 21.67
C CYS A 151 16.19 5.24 22.05
N ASN A 152 16.39 4.69 23.25
CA ASN A 152 15.57 3.62 23.79
C ASN A 152 14.81 4.08 25.03
N PHE A 153 13.50 3.85 25.06
CA PHE A 153 12.66 4.07 26.24
C PHE A 153 11.92 2.78 26.57
N THR A 154 12.12 2.26 27.78
CA THR A 154 11.42 1.06 28.23
C THR A 154 10.66 1.30 29.53
N THR A 155 9.43 0.81 29.61
CA THR A 155 8.71 0.64 30.87
C THR A 155 8.12 -0.74 31.04
N GLN A 156 8.25 -1.34 32.22
CA GLN A 156 7.64 -2.64 32.53
C GLN A 156 6.16 -2.56 32.92
N SER A 157 5.58 -1.37 33.00
CA SER A 157 4.20 -1.16 33.43
C SER A 157 3.50 -0.20 32.47
N PHE A 158 2.84 0.83 33.00
CA PHE A 158 2.07 1.80 32.23
C PHE A 158 2.89 3.04 31.88
N LEU A 159 2.76 3.49 30.62
CA LEU A 159 3.01 4.88 30.23
C LEU A 159 1.66 5.60 30.18
N LYS A 160 1.51 6.67 30.97
CA LYS A 160 0.33 7.53 30.98
C LYS A 160 0.71 8.95 30.60
N ILE A 161 -0.01 9.50 29.63
CA ILE A 161 0.17 10.86 29.14
C ILE A 161 -1.17 11.55 29.28
N LEU A 162 -1.22 12.56 30.15
CA LEU A 162 -2.45 13.15 30.65
C LEU A 162 -2.44 14.67 30.39
N GLU A 163 -3.62 15.27 30.48
CA GLU A 163 -3.79 16.73 30.42
C GLU A 163 -3.24 17.32 29.11
N ASN A 164 -2.33 18.29 29.14
CA ASN A 164 -1.75 18.94 27.94
C ASN A 164 -0.33 18.42 27.62
N ALA A 165 0.04 17.26 28.17
CA ALA A 165 1.38 16.72 28.05
C ALA A 165 1.70 16.33 26.59
N THR A 166 2.99 16.39 26.26
CA THR A 166 3.49 16.08 24.92
C THR A 166 4.58 15.03 24.97
N PHE A 167 4.45 13.99 24.14
CA PHE A 167 5.47 12.98 23.91
C PHE A 167 5.81 12.95 22.41
N VAL A 168 7.10 13.05 22.09
CA VAL A 168 7.60 12.99 20.71
C VAL A 168 8.78 12.04 20.63
N ALA A 169 8.74 11.08 19.72
CA ALA A 169 9.87 10.21 19.42
C ALA A 169 10.18 10.19 17.91
N GLU A 170 11.45 10.41 17.58
CA GLU A 170 11.92 10.59 16.21
C GLU A 170 13.17 9.78 15.92
N ASN A 171 13.45 9.59 14.63
CA ASN A 171 14.72 9.13 14.07
C ASN A 171 15.17 7.78 14.64
N LYS A 172 14.42 6.72 14.30
CA LYS A 172 14.74 5.31 14.64
C LYS A 172 14.81 5.03 16.14
N SER A 173 14.09 5.82 16.94
CA SER A 173 13.97 5.55 18.38
C SER A 173 13.05 4.35 18.63
N GLU A 174 13.27 3.66 19.76
CA GLU A 174 12.54 2.46 20.14
C GLU A 174 11.85 2.66 21.49
N ILE A 175 10.56 2.30 21.56
CA ILE A 175 9.75 2.37 22.76
C ILE A 175 9.18 0.99 23.05
N ILE A 176 9.44 0.45 24.24
CA ILE A 176 8.94 -0.85 24.67
C ILE A 176 8.14 -0.69 25.96
N LEU A 177 6.86 -1.05 25.92
CA LEU A 177 5.93 -1.03 27.04
C LEU A 177 5.49 -2.45 27.36
N ALA A 178 5.85 -2.98 28.52
CA ALA A 178 5.43 -4.34 28.89
C ALA A 178 3.94 -4.42 29.30
N SER A 179 3.29 -3.29 29.59
CA SER A 179 1.85 -3.22 29.81
C SER A 179 1.19 -2.28 28.79
N ALA A 180 0.76 -1.08 29.18
CA ALA A 180 -0.14 -0.28 28.35
C ALA A 180 0.30 1.16 28.16
N LEU A 181 -0.16 1.74 27.04
CA LEU A 181 -0.09 3.16 26.73
C LEU A 181 -1.49 3.76 26.90
N ASN A 182 -1.62 4.78 27.73
CA ASN A 182 -2.86 5.56 27.85
C ASN A 182 -2.58 7.04 27.57
N ILE A 183 -3.35 7.62 26.65
CA ILE A 183 -3.21 9.02 26.23
C ILE A 183 -4.58 9.69 26.38
N PHE A 184 -4.70 10.58 27.37
CA PHE A 184 -5.96 11.21 27.79
C PHE A 184 -5.85 12.75 27.86
N GLY A 185 -6.96 13.45 28.00
CA GLY A 185 -7.00 14.91 28.04
C GLY A 185 -6.84 15.53 26.65
N PHE A 186 -5.95 16.52 26.56
CA PHE A 186 -5.50 17.17 25.32
C PHE A 186 -4.07 16.73 24.96
N ALA A 187 -3.65 15.56 25.47
CA ALA A 187 -2.28 15.08 25.32
C ALA A 187 -1.94 14.82 23.85
N ASN A 188 -0.68 15.06 23.49
CA ASN A 188 -0.14 14.80 22.16
C ASN A 188 0.92 13.70 22.22
N PHE A 189 0.73 12.64 21.43
CA PHE A 189 1.68 11.56 21.25
C PHE A 189 2.06 11.44 19.78
N SER A 190 3.31 11.73 19.44
CA SER A 190 3.79 11.74 18.07
C SER A 190 5.01 10.83 17.87
N LEU A 191 4.92 9.92 16.91
CA LEU A 191 6.00 9.07 16.45
C LEU A 191 6.37 9.43 15.00
N VAL A 192 7.66 9.61 14.72
CA VAL A 192 8.14 10.09 13.43
C VAL A 192 9.41 9.36 12.99
N SER A 193 9.66 9.25 11.68
CA SER A 193 10.95 8.85 11.08
C SER A 193 11.47 7.49 11.54
N GLU A 194 10.85 6.41 11.07
CA GLU A 194 11.27 5.02 11.34
C GLU A 194 11.27 4.62 12.83
N THR A 195 10.59 5.37 13.70
CA THR A 195 10.42 5.06 15.12
C THR A 195 9.56 3.82 15.32
N GLN A 196 9.85 3.06 16.38
CA GLN A 196 9.15 1.83 16.72
C GLN A 196 8.51 1.92 18.12
N LEU A 197 7.28 1.44 18.25
CA LEU A 197 6.57 1.29 19.51
C LEU A 197 6.02 -0.13 19.65
N GLU A 198 6.42 -0.84 20.69
CA GLU A 198 5.91 -2.15 21.06
C GLU A 198 5.20 -2.08 22.42
N ALA A 199 3.87 -2.29 22.42
CA ALA A 199 3.06 -2.36 23.62
C ALA A 199 2.54 -3.79 23.82
N HIS A 200 3.02 -4.50 24.83
CA HIS A 200 2.64 -5.88 25.15
C HIS A 200 1.22 -6.00 25.73
N GLY A 201 0.61 -4.89 26.13
CA GLY A 201 -0.78 -4.77 26.51
C GLY A 201 -1.55 -3.89 25.52
N GLN A 202 -2.43 -3.04 26.06
CA GLN A 202 -3.36 -2.22 25.29
C GLN A 202 -2.80 -0.83 24.98
N ILE A 203 -3.28 -0.23 23.90
CA ILE A 203 -3.11 1.20 23.60
C ILE A 203 -4.49 1.85 23.63
N GLU A 204 -4.68 2.86 24.47
CA GLU A 204 -5.94 3.59 24.60
C GLU A 204 -5.73 5.09 24.44
N ILE A 205 -6.48 5.68 23.53
CA ILE A 205 -6.48 7.11 23.24
C ILE A 205 -7.91 7.58 23.48
N ASN A 206 -8.08 8.55 24.36
CA ASN A 206 -9.41 8.99 24.80
C ASN A 206 -9.48 10.51 24.93
N GLU A 207 -10.70 11.03 25.05
CA GLU A 207 -10.99 12.46 25.18
C GLU A 207 -10.47 13.25 23.97
N LEU A 208 -9.87 14.42 24.15
CA LEU A 208 -9.38 15.26 23.04
C LEU A 208 -7.91 14.97 22.70
N ALA A 209 -7.42 13.78 23.05
CA ALA A 209 -6.05 13.37 22.81
C ALA A 209 -5.75 13.21 21.31
N PHE A 210 -4.50 13.45 20.96
CA PHE A 210 -3.99 13.32 19.61
C PHE A 210 -2.86 12.29 19.55
N PHE A 211 -3.00 11.30 18.67
CA PHE A 211 -1.98 10.30 18.36
C PHE A 211 -1.60 10.37 16.89
N LYS A 212 -0.30 10.49 16.61
CA LYS A 212 0.23 10.57 15.26
C LYS A 212 1.39 9.61 15.05
N MET A 213 1.36 8.90 13.93
CA MET A 213 2.48 8.09 13.45
C MET A 213 2.75 8.33 11.97
N CYS A 214 3.95 8.79 11.64
CA CYS A 214 4.30 9.21 10.29
C CYS A 214 5.73 8.90 9.87
N PHE A 215 5.92 8.62 8.58
CA PHE A 215 7.20 8.33 7.92
C PHE A 215 7.81 6.99 8.36
N ASN A 216 7.24 5.89 7.84
CA ASN A 216 7.70 4.52 8.06
C ASN A 216 7.73 4.10 9.53
N VAL A 217 6.82 4.63 10.36
CA VAL A 217 6.72 4.24 11.78
C VAL A 217 6.04 2.89 11.90
N TYR A 218 6.50 2.09 12.86
CA TYR A 218 5.92 0.79 13.17
C TYR A 218 5.39 0.76 14.61
N VAL A 219 4.10 0.46 14.77
CA VAL A 219 3.45 0.32 16.08
C VAL A 219 2.85 -1.08 16.19
N LEU A 220 3.17 -1.78 17.27
CA LEU A 220 2.62 -3.08 17.60
C LEU A 220 1.92 -3.05 18.96
N SER A 221 0.63 -3.41 18.98
CA SER A 221 -0.11 -3.73 20.21
C SER A 221 -0.42 -5.22 20.26
N TYR A 222 -0.02 -5.90 21.33
CA TYR A 222 -0.33 -7.32 21.54
C TYR A 222 -1.74 -7.57 22.07
N SER A 223 -2.43 -6.53 22.54
CA SER A 223 -3.82 -6.62 22.97
C SER A 223 -4.71 -5.84 22.00
N TYR A 224 -5.43 -4.84 22.50
CA TYR A 224 -6.34 -4.01 21.72
C TYR A 224 -5.84 -2.57 21.57
N PHE A 225 -6.32 -1.92 20.52
CA PHE A 225 -6.14 -0.50 20.27
C PHE A 225 -7.51 0.19 20.30
N ARG A 226 -7.67 1.19 21.17
CA ARG A 226 -8.92 1.93 21.37
C ARG A 226 -8.76 3.41 21.10
N VAL A 227 -9.71 3.96 20.36
CA VAL A 227 -9.86 5.40 20.11
C VAL A 227 -11.24 5.81 20.53
N LEU A 228 -11.33 6.63 21.57
CA LEU A 228 -12.56 6.94 22.31
C LEU A 228 -12.79 8.46 22.43
N ASP A 229 -14.06 8.85 22.61
CA ASP A 229 -14.54 10.17 23.07
C ASP A 229 -13.87 11.43 22.50
N ASN A 230 -13.96 11.64 21.18
CA ASN A 230 -13.43 12.77 20.39
C ASN A 230 -11.91 12.73 20.13
N ALA A 231 -11.26 11.60 20.43
CA ALA A 231 -9.84 11.42 20.16
C ALA A 231 -9.54 11.44 18.67
N ASN A 232 -8.31 11.83 18.34
CA ASN A 232 -7.84 12.00 16.98
C ASN A 232 -6.62 11.13 16.72
N VAL A 233 -6.67 10.33 15.66
CA VAL A 233 -5.58 9.45 15.22
C VAL A 233 -5.24 9.72 13.78
N GLU A 234 -3.95 9.94 13.51
CA GLU A 234 -3.40 10.13 12.17
C GLU A 234 -2.26 9.14 11.89
N ILE A 235 -2.43 8.31 10.86
CA ILE A 235 -1.45 7.33 10.41
C ILE A 235 -1.05 7.68 8.98
N CYS A 236 0.21 8.04 8.75
CA CYS A 236 0.65 8.55 7.46
C CYS A 236 2.01 8.04 6.97
N ASN A 237 2.26 8.20 5.68
CA ASN A 237 3.53 7.95 4.98
C ASN A 237 4.11 6.54 5.24
N ASN A 238 3.43 5.53 4.71
CA ASN A 238 3.79 4.10 4.78
C ASN A 238 4.01 3.59 6.22
N SER A 239 3.32 4.16 7.20
CA SER A 239 3.40 3.69 8.59
C SER A 239 2.49 2.48 8.81
N VAL A 240 2.85 1.61 9.75
CA VAL A 240 2.16 0.35 10.00
C VAL A 240 1.72 0.25 11.45
N LEU A 241 0.40 0.15 11.66
CA LEU A 241 -0.20 -0.19 12.96
C LEU A 241 -0.66 -1.64 12.93
N GLN A 242 -0.01 -2.49 13.72
CA GLN A 242 -0.38 -3.90 13.91
C GLN A 242 -0.99 -4.13 15.29
N ILE A 243 -2.15 -4.78 15.32
CA ILE A 243 -2.93 -5.06 16.51
C ILE A 243 -3.22 -6.57 16.56
N LYS A 244 -2.80 -7.25 17.63
CA LYS A 244 -2.94 -8.71 17.75
C LYS A 244 -4.32 -9.17 18.21
N SER A 245 -5.16 -8.27 18.73
CA SER A 245 -6.57 -8.54 18.98
C SER A 245 -7.46 -7.60 18.16
N PHE A 246 -8.21 -6.69 18.79
CA PHE A 246 -9.22 -5.87 18.12
C PHE A 246 -8.86 -4.38 18.10
N LEU A 247 -9.38 -3.70 17.07
CA LEU A 247 -9.44 -2.24 16.97
C LEU A 247 -10.85 -1.77 17.28
N GLU A 248 -11.00 -0.80 18.17
CA GLU A 248 -12.28 -0.17 18.49
C GLU A 248 -12.17 1.35 18.38
N ILE A 249 -13.00 1.93 17.51
CA ILE A 249 -13.06 3.36 17.24
C ILE A 249 -14.47 3.83 17.57
N LYS A 250 -14.62 4.67 18.59
CA LYS A 250 -15.93 5.05 19.12
C LYS A 250 -16.00 6.48 19.62
N GLY A 251 -17.12 7.16 19.35
CA GLY A 251 -17.51 8.37 20.08
C GLY A 251 -16.95 9.65 19.49
N ASN A 252 -17.49 10.11 18.37
CA ASN A 252 -17.11 11.29 17.60
C ASN A 252 -15.60 11.42 17.34
N THR A 253 -14.90 10.30 17.24
CA THR A 253 -13.46 10.26 17.01
C THR A 253 -13.11 10.48 15.55
N THR A 254 -11.90 10.98 15.30
CA THR A 254 -11.33 11.10 13.96
C THR A 254 -10.25 10.06 13.78
N PHE A 255 -10.32 9.24 12.72
CA PHE A 255 -9.32 8.23 12.42
C PHE A 255 -8.91 8.31 10.94
N LEU A 256 -7.67 8.73 10.68
CA LEU A 256 -7.15 9.02 9.35
C LEU A 256 -6.03 8.03 8.98
N ILE A 257 -6.14 7.38 7.82
CA ILE A 257 -5.11 6.48 7.29
C ILE A 257 -4.69 6.94 5.88
N ASN A 258 -3.50 7.51 5.77
CA ASN A 258 -3.04 8.23 4.58
C ASN A 258 -1.72 7.71 4.02
N SER A 259 -1.46 8.05 2.75
CA SER A 259 -0.16 7.87 2.08
C SER A 259 0.44 6.47 2.21
N GLY A 260 -0.37 5.44 1.94
CA GLY A 260 0.11 4.06 1.88
C GLY A 260 0.25 3.35 3.21
N SER A 261 -0.35 3.89 4.26
CA SER A 261 -0.26 3.32 5.59
C SER A 261 -1.16 2.10 5.75
N LEU A 262 -0.78 1.20 6.66
CA LEU A 262 -1.48 -0.05 6.92
C LEU A 262 -1.96 -0.09 8.36
N VAL A 263 -3.23 -0.42 8.56
CA VAL A 263 -3.80 -0.76 9.86
C VAL A 263 -4.32 -2.19 9.82
N ASN A 264 -3.72 -3.06 10.62
CA ASN A 264 -4.03 -4.48 10.65
C ASN A 264 -4.45 -4.93 12.05
N ALA A 265 -5.69 -5.38 12.20
CA ALA A 265 -6.18 -6.01 13.42
C ALA A 265 -6.39 -7.51 13.20
N THR A 266 -5.83 -8.35 14.07
CA THR A 266 -5.88 -9.81 13.87
C THR A 266 -7.27 -10.39 14.10
N ASP A 267 -8.02 -9.86 15.08
CA ASP A 267 -9.37 -10.33 15.39
C ASP A 267 -10.45 -9.55 14.65
N SER A 268 -10.87 -8.39 15.15
CA SER A 268 -12.02 -7.66 14.61
C SER A 268 -11.81 -6.16 14.67
N ILE A 269 -12.51 -5.42 13.82
CA ILE A 269 -12.55 -3.96 13.84
C ILE A 269 -13.98 -3.51 14.11
N ARG A 270 -14.17 -2.63 15.09
CA ARG A 270 -15.46 -2.05 15.46
C ARG A 270 -15.40 -0.54 15.34
N ILE A 271 -16.30 0.03 14.56
CA ILE A 271 -16.37 1.47 14.30
C ILE A 271 -17.80 1.92 14.62
N GLN A 272 -17.92 2.86 15.56
CA GLN A 272 -19.21 3.37 15.99
C GLN A 272 -19.14 4.89 16.19
N GLN A 273 -19.99 5.65 15.47
CA GLN A 273 -20.05 7.12 15.64
C GLN A 273 -18.67 7.76 15.52
N ALA A 274 -18.03 7.63 14.36
CA ALA A 274 -16.69 8.15 14.12
C ALA A 274 -16.61 8.77 12.73
N PHE A 275 -15.64 9.66 12.54
CA PHE A 275 -15.18 10.10 11.23
C PHE A 275 -13.99 9.25 10.82
N ILE A 276 -14.12 8.54 9.70
CA ILE A 276 -13.04 7.68 9.17
C ILE A 276 -12.67 8.15 7.77
N GLU A 277 -11.39 8.26 7.50
CA GLU A 277 -10.86 8.59 6.18
C GLU A 277 -9.68 7.68 5.83
N ILE A 278 -9.79 6.99 4.70
CA ILE A 278 -8.77 6.10 4.16
C ILE A 278 -8.43 6.56 2.74
N ASN A 279 -7.23 7.12 2.58
CA ASN A 279 -6.82 7.78 1.33
C ASN A 279 -5.64 7.10 0.63
N SER A 280 -5.35 7.54 -0.59
CA SER A 280 -4.14 7.22 -1.37
C SER A 280 -4.00 5.75 -1.74
N TYR A 281 -3.18 4.93 -1.09
CA TYR A 281 -3.10 3.48 -1.27
C TYR A 281 -3.07 2.77 0.10
N SER A 282 -3.61 3.45 1.12
CA SER A 282 -3.75 2.93 2.48
C SER A 282 -4.78 1.80 2.57
N LEU A 283 -4.58 0.92 3.55
CA LEU A 283 -5.36 -0.29 3.79
C LEU A 283 -5.73 -0.43 5.26
N LEU A 284 -7.01 -0.72 5.51
CA LEU A 284 -7.55 -1.19 6.78
C LEU A 284 -7.90 -2.67 6.63
N ASN A 285 -7.23 -3.57 7.35
CA ASN A 285 -7.48 -5.00 7.22
C ASN A 285 -7.65 -5.73 8.56
N THR A 286 -8.39 -6.84 8.47
CA THR A 286 -8.53 -7.81 9.55
C THR A 286 -8.79 -9.21 9.01
N PHE A 287 -8.45 -10.25 9.78
CA PHE A 287 -8.74 -11.63 9.42
C PHE A 287 -10.14 -12.10 9.82
N LYS A 288 -10.90 -11.32 10.62
CA LYS A 288 -12.30 -11.65 10.93
C LYS A 288 -13.24 -10.50 10.56
N ASP A 289 -14.07 -10.06 11.49
CA ASP A 289 -15.22 -9.22 11.20
C ASP A 289 -14.89 -7.72 11.30
N ILE A 290 -15.47 -6.94 10.39
CA ILE A 290 -15.58 -5.50 10.52
C ILE A 290 -17.05 -5.14 10.76
N GLU A 291 -17.31 -4.42 11.85
CA GLU A 291 -18.62 -3.87 12.19
C GLU A 291 -18.58 -2.34 12.19
N ILE A 292 -19.42 -1.72 11.36
CA ILE A 292 -19.52 -0.27 11.22
C ILE A 292 -20.96 0.15 11.53
N THR A 293 -21.16 0.98 12.55
CA THR A 293 -22.50 1.40 12.97
C THR A 293 -22.60 2.90 13.22
N ASN A 294 -23.66 3.52 12.72
CA ASN A 294 -23.97 4.95 12.95
C ASN A 294 -22.78 5.87 12.58
N VAL A 295 -22.18 5.66 11.41
CA VAL A 295 -21.06 6.46 10.90
C VAL A 295 -21.59 7.42 9.83
N GLU A 296 -21.66 8.70 10.16
CA GLU A 296 -22.23 9.69 9.25
C GLU A 296 -21.39 9.89 7.99
N ASN A 297 -20.06 9.79 8.10
CA ASN A 297 -19.16 9.93 6.96
C ASN A 297 -17.98 8.96 7.09
N PHE A 298 -17.92 7.99 6.16
CA PHE A 298 -16.80 7.07 5.98
C PHE A 298 -16.18 7.30 4.60
N TYR A 299 -15.00 7.91 4.54
CA TYR A 299 -14.33 8.27 3.29
C TYR A 299 -13.39 7.17 2.83
N LEU A 300 -13.57 6.75 1.58
CA LEU A 300 -12.72 5.80 0.86
C LEU A 300 -12.21 6.48 -0.42
N ASP A 301 -11.17 7.29 -0.30
CA ASP A 301 -10.70 8.12 -1.40
C ASP A 301 -9.52 7.48 -2.15
N SER A 302 -9.68 7.22 -3.45
CA SER A 302 -8.57 6.80 -4.33
C SER A 302 -7.92 7.93 -5.12
N SER A 303 -8.37 9.16 -4.95
CA SER A 303 -7.75 10.31 -5.57
C SER A 303 -6.39 10.60 -4.91
N VAL A 304 -5.35 10.60 -5.74
CA VAL A 304 -4.05 11.19 -5.39
C VAL A 304 -4.22 12.69 -5.60
N ASN A 305 -4.31 13.45 -4.51
CA ASN A 305 -4.31 14.91 -4.56
C ASN A 305 -2.93 15.40 -5.03
N GLU A 306 -2.71 15.53 -6.34
CA GLU A 306 -1.71 16.43 -6.95
C GLU A 306 -2.13 16.77 -8.40
N ASN A 307 -2.59 18.02 -8.63
CA ASN A 307 -2.65 18.70 -9.94
C ASN A 307 -3.61 18.22 -11.04
N GLY A 308 -4.82 17.77 -10.72
CA GLY A 308 -5.96 17.83 -11.67
C GLY A 308 -5.84 16.98 -12.95
N VAL A 309 -4.85 16.10 -13.03
CA VAL A 309 -4.85 14.99 -13.97
C VAL A 309 -5.45 13.82 -13.21
N VAL A 310 -6.68 13.47 -13.56
CA VAL A 310 -7.28 12.22 -13.13
C VAL A 310 -6.45 11.10 -13.76
N GLU A 311 -5.41 10.62 -13.08
CA GLU A 311 -4.79 9.34 -13.42
C GLU A 311 -5.77 8.23 -13.08
N ASN A 312 -6.70 7.98 -14.00
CA ASN A 312 -7.84 7.09 -13.84
C ASN A 312 -7.49 5.60 -13.70
N CYS A 313 -6.21 5.22 -13.56
CA CYS A 313 -5.74 3.86 -13.83
C CYS A 313 -4.44 3.50 -13.07
N ALA A 314 -4.44 3.62 -11.74
CA ALA A 314 -3.41 3.03 -10.87
C ALA A 314 -3.56 1.49 -10.71
N SER A 315 -2.70 0.83 -9.92
CA SER A 315 -2.46 -0.62 -9.95
C SER A 315 -3.38 -1.47 -9.04
N GLN A 316 -3.47 -2.79 -9.29
CA GLN A 316 -4.40 -3.73 -8.61
C GLN A 316 -4.30 -3.79 -7.09
N PHE A 317 -3.12 -3.56 -6.53
CA PHE A 317 -2.86 -3.74 -5.10
C PHE A 317 -3.04 -2.46 -4.29
N GLU A 318 -3.27 -1.32 -4.97
CA GLU A 318 -3.30 0.02 -4.35
C GLU A 318 -4.71 0.56 -4.09
N PHE A 319 -5.77 -0.17 -4.52
CA PHE A 319 -7.16 0.30 -4.41
C PHE A 319 -8.01 -0.41 -3.37
N LYS A 320 -7.53 -1.55 -2.85
CA LYS A 320 -8.23 -2.25 -1.77
C LYS A 320 -8.11 -1.38 -0.52
N ARG A 321 -9.24 -0.89 -0.03
CA ARG A 321 -9.27 -0.04 1.18
C ARG A 321 -9.57 -0.82 2.43
N ILE A 322 -10.44 -1.82 2.29
CA ILE A 322 -10.92 -2.63 3.39
C ILE A 322 -10.80 -4.10 3.01
N GLU A 323 -10.22 -4.88 3.91
CA GLU A 323 -10.14 -6.34 3.84
C GLU A 323 -10.65 -6.97 5.13
N CYS A 324 -11.56 -7.92 5.02
CA CYS A 324 -12.12 -8.62 6.16
C CYS A 324 -12.64 -10.01 5.78
N ASP A 325 -12.92 -10.86 6.75
CA ASP A 325 -13.72 -12.07 6.54
C ASP A 325 -15.19 -11.68 6.28
N SER A 326 -15.81 -10.98 7.23
CA SER A 326 -17.20 -10.56 7.10
C SER A 326 -17.38 -9.07 7.42
N LEU A 327 -18.25 -8.41 6.64
CA LEU A 327 -18.55 -6.99 6.79
C LEU A 327 -20.00 -6.80 7.24
N ARG A 328 -20.19 -6.07 8.34
CA ARG A 328 -21.52 -5.65 8.82
C ARG A 328 -21.57 -4.14 8.92
N VAL A 329 -22.48 -3.53 8.16
CA VAL A 329 -22.66 -2.08 8.15
C VAL A 329 -24.11 -1.74 8.45
N ARG A 330 -24.31 -0.83 9.41
CA ARG A 330 -25.62 -0.28 9.74
C ARG A 330 -25.60 1.25 9.85
N ASN A 331 -26.58 1.94 9.25
CA ASN A 331 -26.77 3.39 9.36
C ASN A 331 -25.48 4.17 9.07
N THR A 332 -24.90 3.93 7.89
CA THR A 332 -23.60 4.50 7.52
C THR A 332 -23.66 5.15 6.15
N HIS A 333 -23.00 6.31 6.00
CA HIS A 333 -22.76 6.88 4.68
C HIS A 333 -21.30 6.68 4.26
N PHE A 334 -21.11 5.96 3.17
CA PHE A 334 -19.81 5.83 2.52
C PHE A 334 -19.65 6.90 1.45
N LEU A 335 -18.57 7.65 1.52
CA LEU A 335 -18.13 8.57 0.47
C LEU A 335 -16.97 7.90 -0.27
N ILE A 336 -17.23 7.44 -1.50
CA ILE A 336 -16.29 6.60 -2.25
C ILE A 336 -15.93 7.29 -3.55
N SER A 337 -14.63 7.40 -3.82
CA SER A 337 -14.12 7.94 -5.07
C SER A 337 -13.33 6.89 -5.85
N GLY A 338 -13.38 6.99 -7.18
CA GLY A 338 -12.57 6.19 -8.11
C GLY A 338 -12.66 4.67 -7.90
N ASN A 339 -11.51 4.00 -7.95
CA ASN A 339 -11.39 2.54 -7.93
C ASN A 339 -11.39 1.90 -6.51
N SER A 340 -11.58 2.69 -5.45
CA SER A 340 -11.66 2.17 -4.07
C SER A 340 -12.73 1.09 -3.95
N PHE A 341 -12.37 -0.06 -3.36
CA PHE A 341 -13.31 -1.14 -3.08
C PHE A 341 -13.02 -1.85 -1.75
N ILE A 342 -14.04 -2.57 -1.29
CA ILE A 342 -14.05 -3.39 -0.08
C ILE A 342 -14.04 -4.86 -0.52
N SER A 343 -13.19 -5.69 0.09
CA SER A 343 -13.31 -7.15 -0.08
C SER A 343 -13.58 -7.84 1.26
N ALA A 344 -14.66 -8.62 1.25
CA ALA A 344 -15.12 -9.41 2.39
C ALA A 344 -15.11 -10.89 1.99
N GLU A 345 -14.19 -11.69 2.52
CA GLU A 345 -13.94 -13.06 2.05
C GLU A 345 -15.15 -13.97 2.16
N ASN A 346 -15.96 -13.81 3.19
CA ASN A 346 -17.07 -14.70 3.54
C ASN A 346 -18.43 -14.06 3.27
N SER A 347 -18.79 -12.98 3.99
CA SER A 347 -20.14 -12.44 3.92
C SER A 347 -20.26 -10.94 4.11
N ILE A 348 -21.35 -10.36 3.58
CA ILE A 348 -21.73 -8.97 3.85
C ILE A 348 -23.17 -8.84 4.34
N THR A 349 -23.38 -7.89 5.24
CA THR A 349 -24.69 -7.39 5.69
C THR A 349 -24.69 -5.87 5.60
N LEU A 350 -25.57 -5.31 4.78
CA LEU A 350 -25.75 -3.86 4.62
C LEU A 350 -27.17 -3.49 5.05
N ASP A 351 -27.29 -2.64 6.06
CA ASP A 351 -28.55 -2.17 6.63
C ASP A 351 -28.60 -0.65 6.70
N ASP A 352 -29.47 -0.01 5.90
CA ASP A 352 -29.56 1.45 5.78
C ASP A 352 -28.20 2.11 5.46
N VAL A 353 -27.58 1.61 4.39
CA VAL A 353 -26.27 2.10 3.92
C VAL A 353 -26.46 3.01 2.73
N LYS A 354 -25.94 4.24 2.83
CA LYS A 354 -25.92 5.20 1.72
C LYS A 354 -24.53 5.23 1.11
N PHE A 355 -24.44 5.05 -0.19
CA PHE A 355 -23.23 5.39 -0.94
C PHE A 355 -23.37 6.83 -1.43
N VAL A 356 -22.29 7.59 -1.41
CA VAL A 356 -22.07 8.91 -2.06
C VAL A 356 -20.84 8.75 -2.95
N LEU A 357 -21.03 8.78 -4.26
CA LEU A 357 -19.99 8.43 -5.23
C LEU A 357 -19.46 9.65 -5.98
N SER A 358 -18.17 9.62 -6.31
CA SER A 358 -17.52 10.56 -7.23
C SER A 358 -16.62 9.80 -8.21
N ASN A 359 -16.64 10.20 -9.48
CA ASN A 359 -15.79 9.64 -10.55
C ASN A 359 -15.81 8.10 -10.62
N ARG A 360 -17.00 7.49 -10.57
CA ARG A 360 -17.15 6.02 -10.63
C ARG A 360 -18.14 5.61 -11.73
N THR A 361 -17.79 4.56 -12.46
CA THR A 361 -18.61 3.96 -13.52
C THR A 361 -18.59 2.43 -13.43
N ILE A 362 -19.27 1.75 -14.36
CA ILE A 362 -19.21 0.29 -14.52
C ILE A 362 -17.83 -0.23 -15.01
N GLN A 363 -16.89 0.65 -15.34
CA GLN A 363 -15.51 0.29 -15.72
C GLN A 363 -14.60 0.10 -14.50
N ASP A 364 -15.04 0.56 -13.34
CA ASP A 364 -14.32 0.42 -12.07
C ASP A 364 -14.67 -0.92 -11.41
N PHE A 365 -13.93 -1.30 -10.38
CA PHE A 365 -14.30 -2.46 -9.58
C PHE A 365 -15.68 -2.27 -8.94
N PRO A 366 -16.44 -3.34 -8.68
CA PRO A 366 -17.60 -3.27 -7.78
C PRO A 366 -17.20 -2.68 -6.42
N ILE A 367 -18.08 -1.90 -5.78
CA ILE A 367 -17.78 -1.31 -4.45
C ILE A 367 -17.41 -2.41 -3.45
N ILE A 368 -18.09 -3.55 -3.54
CA ILE A 368 -17.88 -4.68 -2.64
C ILE A 368 -17.68 -5.97 -3.44
N ILE A 369 -16.65 -6.73 -3.07
CA ILE A 369 -16.41 -8.07 -3.61
C ILE A 369 -16.50 -9.07 -2.46
N THR A 370 -17.34 -10.09 -2.60
CA THR A 370 -17.57 -11.05 -1.51
C THR A 370 -17.86 -12.48 -1.96
N THR A 371 -17.86 -13.44 -1.03
CA THR A 371 -18.38 -14.78 -1.29
C THR A 371 -19.90 -14.82 -1.22
N ARG A 372 -20.52 -14.21 -0.21
CA ARG A 372 -21.97 -14.25 0.02
C ARG A 372 -22.54 -12.92 0.47
N VAL A 373 -23.78 -12.67 0.09
CA VAL A 373 -24.55 -11.52 0.55
C VAL A 373 -25.70 -12.02 1.42
N ASP A 374 -25.68 -11.65 2.70
CA ASP A 374 -26.69 -12.10 3.67
C ASP A 374 -27.90 -11.18 3.64
N THR A 375 -27.69 -9.86 3.67
CA THR A 375 -28.77 -8.87 3.62
C THR A 375 -28.28 -7.58 2.98
N ILE A 376 -29.14 -6.97 2.17
CA ILE A 376 -28.93 -5.65 1.58
C ILE A 376 -30.22 -4.86 1.71
N ASN A 377 -30.12 -3.77 2.44
CA ASN A 377 -31.14 -2.76 2.58
C ASN A 377 -30.49 -1.41 2.28
N LEU A 378 -30.75 -0.88 1.09
CA LEU A 378 -30.23 0.41 0.63
C LEU A 378 -31.42 1.37 0.47
N PRO A 379 -31.30 2.64 0.92
CA PRO A 379 -32.28 3.67 0.63
C PRO A 379 -32.35 3.92 -0.89
N LEU A 380 -33.35 4.69 -1.34
CA LEU A 380 -33.48 5.05 -2.75
C LEU A 380 -32.18 5.71 -3.26
N ILE A 381 -31.59 5.09 -4.28
CA ILE A 381 -30.35 5.54 -4.88
C ILE A 381 -30.68 6.39 -6.12
N THR A 382 -30.10 7.59 -6.24
CA THR A 382 -30.22 8.43 -7.44
C THR A 382 -28.87 8.99 -7.85
N TYR A 383 -28.29 8.43 -8.91
CA TYR A 383 -27.09 8.90 -9.59
C TYR A 383 -27.31 9.11 -11.08
N SER A 384 -26.47 9.97 -11.69
CA SER A 384 -26.38 10.18 -13.13
C SER A 384 -25.80 8.96 -13.86
N ASP A 385 -24.79 8.33 -13.26
CA ASP A 385 -23.99 7.28 -13.89
C ASP A 385 -24.30 5.90 -13.32
N SER A 386 -24.11 4.86 -14.14
CA SER A 386 -24.25 3.46 -13.70
C SER A 386 -22.95 2.96 -13.08
N PHE A 387 -23.04 2.12 -12.05
CA PHE A 387 -21.90 1.53 -11.35
C PHE A 387 -22.29 0.22 -10.67
N ASP A 388 -21.28 -0.58 -10.32
CA ASP A 388 -21.46 -1.88 -9.67
C ASP A 388 -21.35 -1.75 -8.14
N ILE A 389 -22.40 -2.18 -7.43
CA ILE A 389 -22.49 -2.12 -5.96
C ILE A 389 -21.73 -3.29 -5.35
N PHE A 390 -22.11 -4.52 -5.71
CA PHE A 390 -21.40 -5.71 -5.24
C PHE A 390 -21.30 -6.77 -6.31
N CYS A 391 -20.27 -7.61 -6.20
CA CYS A 391 -20.23 -8.91 -6.84
C CYS A 391 -20.00 -10.04 -5.81
N SER A 392 -20.65 -11.19 -6.01
CA SER A 392 -20.61 -12.33 -5.11
C SER A 392 -20.25 -13.64 -5.81
N ARG A 393 -19.50 -14.52 -5.12
CA ARG A 393 -19.24 -15.89 -5.62
C ARG A 393 -20.49 -16.76 -5.61
N SER A 394 -21.29 -16.66 -4.54
CA SER A 394 -22.55 -17.37 -4.41
C SER A 394 -23.71 -16.57 -4.98
N VAL A 395 -24.77 -17.29 -5.34
CA VAL A 395 -26.02 -16.72 -5.87
C VAL A 395 -26.74 -15.92 -4.80
N TYR A 396 -27.05 -14.66 -5.09
CA TYR A 396 -27.92 -13.80 -4.29
C TYR A 396 -29.38 -13.98 -4.71
N ASN A 397 -30.26 -14.26 -3.74
CA ASN A 397 -31.71 -14.38 -3.95
C ASN A 397 -32.52 -13.45 -3.02
N GLY A 398 -31.87 -12.43 -2.45
CA GLY A 398 -32.52 -11.47 -1.56
C GLY A 398 -33.29 -10.38 -2.31
N TYR A 399 -33.67 -9.36 -1.56
CA TYR A 399 -34.36 -8.18 -2.08
C TYR A 399 -33.48 -7.40 -3.05
N ILE A 400 -34.07 -6.92 -4.16
CA ILE A 400 -33.37 -6.08 -5.14
C ILE A 400 -33.79 -4.63 -4.90
N PRO A 401 -32.87 -3.74 -4.46
CA PRO A 401 -33.18 -2.34 -4.23
C PRO A 401 -33.70 -1.63 -5.49
N THR A 402 -34.59 -0.65 -5.30
CA THR A 402 -35.15 0.13 -6.41
C THR A 402 -34.05 0.88 -7.18
N GLY A 403 -34.14 0.88 -8.51
CA GLY A 403 -33.13 1.51 -9.38
C GLY A 403 -31.89 0.64 -9.65
N THR A 404 -31.87 -0.59 -9.11
CA THR A 404 -30.79 -1.55 -9.33
C THR A 404 -31.25 -2.76 -10.13
N HIS A 405 -30.29 -3.45 -10.77
CA HIS A 405 -30.49 -4.67 -11.53
C HIS A 405 -29.52 -5.74 -11.03
N LEU A 406 -30.03 -6.96 -10.85
CA LEU A 406 -29.24 -8.11 -10.44
C LEU A 406 -28.91 -8.98 -11.66
N TYR A 407 -27.64 -8.98 -12.08
CA TYR A 407 -27.14 -9.78 -13.19
C TYR A 407 -26.52 -11.08 -12.71
N PHE A 408 -26.77 -12.17 -13.44
CA PHE A 408 -26.29 -13.54 -13.15
C PHE A 408 -26.58 -14.04 -11.73
N LYS A 409 -27.48 -13.36 -11.00
CA LYS A 409 -27.67 -13.50 -9.56
C LYS A 409 -26.39 -13.31 -8.72
N GLN A 410 -25.38 -12.63 -9.26
CA GLN A 410 -24.07 -12.47 -8.61
C GLN A 410 -23.57 -11.03 -8.64
N LEU A 411 -24.13 -10.15 -9.47
CA LEU A 411 -23.71 -8.75 -9.61
C LEU A 411 -24.91 -7.82 -9.44
N LEU A 412 -24.89 -6.94 -8.43
CA LEU A 412 -25.90 -5.89 -8.29
C LEU A 412 -25.35 -4.58 -8.82
N ARG A 413 -26.04 -4.02 -9.83
CA ARG A 413 -25.68 -2.79 -10.51
C ARG A 413 -26.73 -1.72 -10.28
N TYR A 414 -26.31 -0.48 -10.07
CA TYR A 414 -27.18 0.68 -10.21
C TYR A 414 -27.16 1.18 -11.66
N GLY A 415 -28.34 1.55 -12.18
CA GLY A 415 -28.51 2.05 -13.55
C GLY A 415 -28.67 0.95 -14.60
N ASN A 416 -28.82 1.36 -15.88
CA ASN A 416 -29.39 0.50 -16.92
C ASN A 416 -28.37 0.00 -17.95
N LEU A 417 -27.06 0.22 -17.74
CA LEU A 417 -26.03 -0.25 -18.66
C LEU A 417 -25.85 -1.76 -18.59
N THR A 418 -25.68 -2.39 -19.76
CA THR A 418 -25.56 -3.84 -19.94
C THR A 418 -24.16 -4.31 -20.32
N ASP A 419 -23.18 -3.40 -20.39
CA ASP A 419 -21.78 -3.74 -20.65
C ASP A 419 -21.14 -4.33 -19.39
N PHE A 420 -20.30 -5.35 -19.53
CA PHE A 420 -19.60 -5.99 -18.39
C PHE A 420 -18.08 -5.88 -18.57
N PHE A 421 -17.38 -5.46 -17.53
CA PHE A 421 -15.92 -5.38 -17.52
C PHE A 421 -15.39 -6.49 -16.61
N CYS A 422 -14.50 -7.32 -17.15
CA CYS A 422 -13.85 -8.41 -16.44
C CYS A 422 -12.38 -8.07 -16.26
N HIS A 423 -11.99 -7.80 -15.02
CA HIS A 423 -10.67 -7.31 -14.70
C HIS A 423 -9.69 -8.48 -14.59
N VAL A 424 -8.72 -8.53 -15.50
CA VAL A 424 -7.75 -9.63 -15.57
C VAL A 424 -6.70 -9.45 -14.48
N GLU A 425 -6.78 -10.29 -13.45
CA GLU A 425 -5.88 -10.28 -12.30
C GLU A 425 -4.56 -10.99 -12.61
N HIS A 426 -4.65 -12.09 -13.38
CA HIS A 426 -3.52 -12.93 -13.75
C HIS A 426 -3.80 -13.69 -15.06
N PHE A 427 -2.76 -14.03 -15.81
CA PHE A 427 -2.82 -14.87 -17.00
C PHE A 427 -1.77 -15.99 -16.93
N ASP A 428 -2.24 -17.24 -16.93
CA ASP A 428 -1.37 -18.42 -16.94
C ASP A 428 -1.00 -18.77 -18.39
N TYR A 429 0.24 -18.46 -18.77
CA TYR A 429 0.76 -18.72 -20.12
C TYR A 429 0.86 -20.20 -20.47
N MET A 430 1.04 -21.08 -19.47
CA MET A 430 1.20 -22.51 -19.70
C MET A 430 -0.14 -23.18 -19.98
N LYS A 431 -1.21 -22.68 -19.36
CA LYS A 431 -2.58 -23.19 -19.53
C LYS A 431 -3.42 -22.37 -20.50
N ASN A 432 -2.98 -21.17 -20.86
CA ASN A 432 -3.75 -20.19 -21.61
C ASN A 432 -5.08 -19.85 -20.90
N GLU A 433 -5.02 -19.62 -19.58
CA GLU A 433 -6.18 -19.37 -18.72
C GLU A 433 -6.10 -17.99 -18.06
N PHE A 434 -7.25 -17.30 -18.01
CA PHE A 434 -7.40 -16.02 -17.33
C PHE A 434 -7.94 -16.23 -15.92
N LYS A 435 -7.36 -15.50 -14.96
CA LYS A 435 -7.94 -15.30 -13.62
C LYS A 435 -8.45 -13.88 -13.52
N PHE A 436 -9.69 -13.73 -13.05
CA PHE A 436 -10.36 -12.45 -12.93
C PHE A 436 -10.56 -12.05 -11.47
N THR A 437 -10.61 -10.74 -11.22
CA THR A 437 -10.97 -10.19 -9.90
C THR A 437 -12.43 -10.49 -9.57
N GLU A 438 -13.33 -10.33 -10.55
CA GLU A 438 -14.76 -10.62 -10.37
C GLU A 438 -15.07 -12.12 -10.47
N PRO A 439 -15.85 -12.68 -9.53
CA PRO A 439 -16.15 -14.10 -9.49
C PRO A 439 -17.14 -14.57 -10.56
N TYR A 440 -17.93 -13.65 -11.15
CA TYR A 440 -18.85 -13.96 -12.25
C TYR A 440 -18.14 -13.97 -13.62
N CYS A 441 -16.87 -13.58 -13.68
CA CYS A 441 -16.11 -13.48 -14.92
C CYS A 441 -15.43 -14.82 -15.28
N PRO A 442 -15.51 -15.25 -16.55
CA PRO A 442 -16.27 -14.63 -17.63
C PRO A 442 -17.78 -14.95 -17.55
N PRO A 443 -18.68 -13.99 -17.89
CA PRO A 443 -20.11 -14.26 -17.89
C PRO A 443 -20.47 -15.26 -18.99
N SER A 444 -21.37 -16.19 -18.69
CA SER A 444 -21.69 -17.33 -19.57
C SER A 444 -22.50 -16.97 -20.83
N SER A 445 -23.17 -15.83 -20.87
CA SER A 445 -24.16 -15.52 -21.92
C SER A 445 -24.22 -14.05 -22.36
N MET A 446 -23.38 -13.19 -21.78
CA MET A 446 -23.37 -11.76 -22.07
C MET A 446 -22.02 -11.33 -22.63
N PRO A 447 -21.99 -10.34 -23.54
CA PRO A 447 -20.75 -9.76 -24.00
C PRO A 447 -20.02 -9.06 -22.85
N TYR A 448 -18.70 -9.10 -22.87
CA TYR A 448 -17.87 -8.46 -21.86
C TYR A 448 -16.55 -7.97 -22.45
N TYR A 449 -15.87 -7.10 -21.69
CA TYR A 449 -14.57 -6.55 -22.00
C TYR A 449 -13.51 -7.22 -21.11
N LEU A 450 -12.48 -7.77 -21.74
CA LEU A 450 -11.24 -8.10 -21.03
C LEU A 450 -10.55 -6.79 -20.65
N THR A 451 -10.38 -6.58 -19.35
CA THR A 451 -9.75 -5.35 -18.84
C THR A 451 -8.44 -5.72 -18.15
N PRO A 452 -7.31 -5.80 -18.89
CA PRO A 452 -6.02 -6.01 -18.27
C PRO A 452 -5.74 -4.91 -17.26
N LEU A 453 -5.29 -5.34 -16.09
CA LEU A 453 -4.88 -4.44 -15.04
C LEU A 453 -3.39 -4.07 -15.21
N LYS A 454 -2.93 -3.00 -14.57
CA LYS A 454 -1.61 -2.36 -14.83
C LYS A 454 -0.39 -3.29 -14.78
N ASN A 455 -0.42 -4.30 -13.91
CA ASN A 455 0.62 -5.33 -13.76
C ASN A 455 0.58 -6.40 -14.87
N ILE A 456 -0.51 -6.51 -15.63
CA ILE A 456 -0.62 -7.37 -16.81
C ILE A 456 -0.13 -6.57 -18.00
N THR A 457 1.06 -6.89 -18.47
CA THR A 457 1.69 -6.22 -19.62
C THR A 457 1.49 -6.97 -20.93
N SER A 458 1.05 -8.23 -20.86
CA SER A 458 0.73 -9.04 -22.03
C SER A 458 -0.17 -10.22 -21.71
N PHE A 459 -0.83 -10.77 -22.72
CA PHE A 459 -1.40 -12.12 -22.72
C PHE A 459 -1.58 -12.65 -24.15
N LEU A 460 -1.89 -13.94 -24.27
CA LEU A 460 -2.18 -14.62 -25.54
C LEU A 460 -3.68 -14.85 -25.68
N LEU A 461 -4.27 -14.42 -26.81
CA LEU A 461 -5.63 -14.76 -27.21
C LEU A 461 -5.62 -15.91 -28.21
N THR A 462 -6.30 -16.99 -27.87
CA THR A 462 -6.49 -18.13 -28.78
C THR A 462 -7.89 -18.04 -29.41
N ILE A 463 -7.95 -17.87 -30.74
CA ILE A 463 -9.19 -17.72 -31.51
C ILE A 463 -9.34 -18.92 -32.45
N ASN A 464 -10.11 -19.92 -32.03
CA ASN A 464 -10.43 -21.12 -32.82
C ASN A 464 -11.82 -20.97 -33.44
N THR A 465 -11.90 -20.86 -34.76
CA THR A 465 -13.16 -20.62 -35.50
C THR A 465 -13.84 -21.88 -36.02
N THR A 466 -13.48 -23.09 -35.56
CA THR A 466 -13.94 -24.35 -36.16
C THR A 466 -14.91 -25.19 -35.34
N ASN A 467 -15.35 -24.80 -34.14
CA ASN A 467 -16.25 -25.64 -33.33
C ASN A 467 -17.54 -24.93 -32.93
N GLU A 468 -18.64 -25.23 -33.62
CA GLU A 468 -20.02 -24.94 -33.18
C GLU A 468 -20.45 -25.75 -31.93
N ASN A 469 -19.55 -26.47 -31.25
CA ASN A 469 -19.90 -27.33 -30.11
C ASN A 469 -18.78 -27.53 -29.06
N GLY A 470 -17.90 -26.56 -28.81
CA GLY A 470 -16.74 -26.78 -27.92
C GLY A 470 -16.30 -25.59 -27.07
N LYS A 471 -16.84 -25.49 -25.84
CA LYS A 471 -16.32 -24.79 -24.63
C LYS A 471 -15.83 -23.32 -24.69
N PHE A 472 -15.69 -22.70 -25.86
CA PHE A 472 -15.19 -21.32 -26.02
C PHE A 472 -16.16 -20.40 -26.79
N ASP A 473 -17.41 -20.83 -27.01
CA ASP A 473 -18.47 -20.06 -27.69
C ASP A 473 -19.04 -18.88 -26.87
N HIS A 474 -18.46 -18.55 -25.71
CA HIS A 474 -18.98 -17.55 -24.78
C HIS A 474 -18.66 -16.10 -25.17
N TYR A 475 -17.80 -15.87 -26.17
CA TYR A 475 -17.43 -14.54 -26.64
C TYR A 475 -18.34 -14.16 -27.81
N LYS A 476 -19.62 -13.91 -27.55
CA LYS A 476 -20.55 -13.48 -28.60
C LYS A 476 -20.37 -11.99 -28.94
N LYS A 477 -20.41 -11.75 -30.24
CA LYS A 477 -20.33 -10.45 -30.93
C LYS A 477 -21.31 -9.44 -30.30
N VAL A 478 -20.82 -8.29 -29.84
CA VAL A 478 -21.66 -7.10 -29.62
C VAL A 478 -22.08 -6.60 -30.99
N GLN A 479 -23.29 -6.95 -31.44
CA GLN A 479 -23.91 -6.23 -32.54
C GLN A 479 -24.55 -4.96 -31.98
N GLN A 480 -23.94 -3.83 -32.35
CA GLN A 480 -24.58 -2.53 -32.53
C GLN A 480 -25.42 -2.01 -31.36
N ASN A 481 -24.74 -1.51 -30.34
CA ASN A 481 -24.96 -0.14 -29.85
C ASN A 481 -23.61 0.34 -29.30
N ILE A 482 -22.96 1.22 -30.04
CA ILE A 482 -21.68 1.81 -29.64
C ILE A 482 -22.00 2.72 -28.45
N SER A 483 -21.86 2.20 -27.23
CA SER A 483 -21.95 3.02 -26.03
C SER A 483 -20.76 3.98 -26.01
N SER A 484 -20.94 5.18 -25.45
CA SER A 484 -19.88 6.20 -25.29
C SER A 484 -18.71 5.73 -24.42
N LEU A 485 -18.78 4.51 -23.87
CA LEU A 485 -17.82 3.87 -22.98
C LEU A 485 -16.74 3.07 -23.71
N ASN A 486 -16.83 2.92 -25.03
CA ASN A 486 -15.87 2.14 -25.82
C ASN A 486 -14.52 2.82 -26.08
N ASN A 487 -14.22 3.96 -25.46
CA ASN A 487 -12.90 4.59 -25.61
C ASN A 487 -11.79 3.70 -25.03
N GLU A 488 -10.54 3.86 -25.47
CA GLU A 488 -9.42 3.03 -25.01
C GLU A 488 -9.62 1.52 -25.19
N SER A 489 -10.34 1.09 -26.23
CA SER A 489 -10.63 -0.33 -26.46
C SER A 489 -10.27 -0.80 -27.88
N ALA A 490 -10.08 -2.11 -28.02
CA ALA A 490 -9.99 -2.78 -29.31
C ALA A 490 -10.85 -4.06 -29.31
N MET A 491 -11.45 -4.36 -30.46
CA MET A 491 -12.08 -5.64 -30.72
C MET A 491 -11.16 -6.47 -31.62
N VAL A 492 -10.86 -7.70 -31.23
CA VAL A 492 -10.05 -8.66 -32.00
C VAL A 492 -10.87 -9.92 -32.23
N GLY A 493 -11.36 -10.11 -33.46
CA GLY A 493 -12.31 -11.17 -33.76
C GLY A 493 -13.62 -10.94 -33.01
N THR A 494 -13.91 -11.79 -32.01
CA THR A 494 -15.07 -11.66 -31.13
C THR A 494 -14.73 -11.17 -29.72
N PHE A 495 -13.46 -10.95 -29.41
CA PHE A 495 -13.01 -10.48 -28.10
C PHE A 495 -13.00 -8.95 -28.07
N ASN A 496 -13.55 -8.37 -27.00
CA ASN A 496 -13.39 -6.96 -26.68
C ASN A 496 -12.35 -6.80 -25.58
N ILE A 497 -11.38 -5.92 -25.78
CA ILE A 497 -10.34 -5.61 -24.79
C ILE A 497 -10.35 -4.12 -24.49
N PHE A 498 -10.41 -3.77 -23.21
CA PHE A 498 -10.41 -2.39 -22.70
C PHE A 498 -9.07 -2.09 -22.02
N PHE A 499 -8.26 -1.23 -22.62
CA PHE A 499 -6.86 -1.00 -22.24
C PHE A 499 -6.65 0.17 -21.28
N CYS A 500 -7.72 0.81 -20.81
CA CYS A 500 -7.63 2.03 -19.99
C CYS A 500 -6.64 1.85 -18.81
N LYS A 501 -6.68 0.68 -18.14
CA LYS A 501 -5.86 0.34 -16.96
C LYS A 501 -4.41 -0.06 -17.25
N THR A 502 -3.94 0.08 -18.50
CA THR A 502 -2.57 -0.25 -18.92
C THR A 502 -1.98 0.87 -19.76
N GLU A 503 -0.66 1.11 -19.64
CA GLU A 503 0.02 2.12 -20.48
C GLU A 503 0.66 1.52 -21.74
N THR A 504 1.39 0.42 -21.56
CA THR A 504 2.00 -0.35 -22.65
C THR A 504 1.58 -1.81 -22.53
N PHE A 505 1.10 -2.39 -23.62
CA PHE A 505 0.54 -3.73 -23.61
C PHE A 505 0.92 -4.52 -24.87
N VAL A 506 1.22 -5.82 -24.72
CA VAL A 506 1.46 -6.73 -25.85
C VAL A 506 0.34 -7.76 -25.93
N LEU A 507 -0.43 -7.72 -27.01
CA LEU A 507 -1.49 -8.66 -27.28
C LEU A 507 -1.03 -9.71 -28.30
N GLY A 508 -0.71 -10.90 -27.80
CA GLY A 508 -0.47 -12.07 -28.64
C GLY A 508 -1.78 -12.67 -29.14
N ILE A 509 -1.84 -13.11 -30.39
CA ILE A 509 -3.02 -13.69 -31.02
C ILE A 509 -2.62 -14.98 -31.73
N ASN A 510 -3.09 -16.10 -31.21
CA ASN A 510 -3.02 -17.39 -31.89
C ASN A 510 -4.39 -17.66 -32.54
N SER A 511 -4.44 -17.64 -33.86
CA SER A 511 -5.67 -17.96 -34.57
C SER A 511 -5.38 -18.68 -35.87
N ILE A 512 -6.16 -19.72 -36.15
CA ILE A 512 -6.19 -20.37 -37.47
C ILE A 512 -6.96 -19.48 -38.47
N SER A 513 -7.95 -18.73 -37.99
CA SER A 513 -8.63 -17.70 -38.79
C SER A 513 -7.81 -16.42 -38.93
N LYS A 514 -8.26 -15.52 -39.80
CA LYS A 514 -7.72 -14.16 -39.95
C LYS A 514 -8.59 -13.16 -39.17
N PRO A 515 -8.48 -13.03 -37.84
CA PRO A 515 -9.38 -12.21 -37.03
C PRO A 515 -9.32 -10.74 -37.45
N THR A 516 -10.47 -10.07 -37.43
CA THR A 516 -10.57 -8.64 -37.72
C THR A 516 -10.29 -7.83 -36.46
N ILE A 517 -9.46 -6.80 -36.58
CA ILE A 517 -9.20 -5.81 -35.53
C ILE A 517 -10.06 -4.57 -35.82
N THR A 518 -10.72 -4.07 -34.78
CA THR A 518 -11.40 -2.76 -34.77
C THR A 518 -10.88 -1.97 -33.57
N LEU A 519 -10.50 -0.72 -33.77
CA LEU A 519 -10.00 0.16 -32.70
C LEU A 519 -11.05 1.21 -32.36
N PHE A 520 -11.20 1.51 -31.07
CA PHE A 520 -12.14 2.50 -30.57
C PHE A 520 -11.40 3.52 -29.71
N LYS A 521 -11.03 4.66 -30.32
CA LYS A 521 -10.32 5.78 -29.69
C LYS A 521 -9.24 5.30 -28.69
N LEU A 522 -8.34 4.43 -29.18
CA LEU A 522 -7.27 3.81 -28.41
C LEU A 522 -6.03 4.72 -28.45
N THR A 523 -5.70 5.35 -27.33
CA THR A 523 -4.50 6.19 -27.20
C THR A 523 -3.33 5.43 -26.57
N LYS A 524 -3.60 4.32 -25.86
CA LYS A 524 -2.57 3.48 -25.24
C LYS A 524 -1.60 2.86 -26.25
N THR A 525 -0.39 2.54 -25.78
CA THR A 525 0.62 1.88 -26.59
C THR A 525 0.37 0.37 -26.58
N VAL A 526 -0.17 -0.17 -27.67
CA VAL A 526 -0.55 -1.60 -27.75
C VAL A 526 0.10 -2.26 -28.96
N LEU A 527 0.90 -3.29 -28.72
CA LEU A 527 1.52 -4.11 -29.75
C LEU A 527 0.68 -5.36 -29.98
N PHE A 528 0.02 -5.44 -31.14
CA PHE A 528 -0.72 -6.59 -31.61
C PHE A 528 0.23 -7.51 -32.37
N ILE A 529 0.34 -8.77 -32.00
CA ILE A 529 1.18 -9.78 -32.67
C ILE A 529 0.36 -11.04 -32.89
N SER A 530 0.38 -11.58 -34.09
CA SER A 530 -0.33 -12.79 -34.46
C SER A 530 0.60 -13.82 -35.09
N GLU A 531 0.41 -15.10 -34.73
CA GLU A 531 1.12 -16.22 -35.33
C GLU A 531 0.84 -16.32 -36.84
N ASN A 532 -0.43 -16.12 -37.21
CA ASN A 532 -0.91 -16.02 -38.59
C ASN A 532 -1.27 -14.56 -38.93
N TYR A 533 -2.23 -14.34 -39.83
CA TYR A 533 -2.65 -13.00 -40.25
C TYR A 533 -3.80 -12.46 -39.40
N MET A 534 -3.77 -11.16 -39.10
CA MET A 534 -4.91 -10.36 -38.65
C MET A 534 -5.38 -9.46 -39.79
N LYS A 535 -6.60 -8.93 -39.70
CA LYS A 535 -7.19 -8.02 -40.69
C LYS A 535 -7.54 -6.67 -40.04
N TYR A 536 -7.09 -5.56 -40.64
CA TYR A 536 -7.53 -4.20 -40.28
C TYR A 536 -7.91 -3.47 -41.56
N GLY A 537 -9.17 -3.02 -41.66
CA GLY A 537 -9.72 -2.59 -42.95
C GLY A 537 -9.59 -3.69 -44.00
N ASN A 538 -8.85 -3.44 -45.08
CA ASN A 538 -8.58 -4.41 -46.15
C ASN A 538 -7.16 -5.01 -46.12
N VAL A 539 -6.37 -4.71 -45.09
CA VAL A 539 -4.96 -5.12 -45.02
C VAL A 539 -4.79 -6.31 -44.08
N TYR A 540 -3.95 -7.27 -44.49
CA TYR A 540 -3.54 -8.40 -43.67
C TYR A 540 -2.11 -8.21 -43.16
N PHE A 541 -1.85 -8.54 -41.90
CA PHE A 541 -0.55 -8.36 -41.26
C PHE A 541 -0.38 -9.29 -40.05
N ASN A 542 0.87 -9.51 -39.65
CA ASN A 542 1.21 -10.32 -38.47
C ASN A 542 1.48 -9.46 -37.23
N ALA A 543 1.85 -8.19 -37.39
CA ALA A 543 2.08 -7.30 -36.27
C ALA A 543 1.65 -5.87 -36.55
N ALA A 544 1.15 -5.17 -35.54
CA ALA A 544 0.85 -3.74 -35.59
C ALA A 544 1.02 -3.10 -34.21
N LEU A 545 1.46 -1.84 -34.20
CA LEU A 545 1.61 -1.02 -33.02
C LEU A 545 0.58 0.10 -33.04
N ASN A 546 -0.27 0.16 -32.04
CA ASN A 546 -1.02 1.36 -31.72
C ASN A 546 -0.23 2.22 -30.73
N ASN A 547 -0.26 3.53 -30.89
CA ASN A 547 0.15 4.50 -29.88
C ASN A 547 -0.62 5.82 -30.07
N ALA A 548 -0.30 6.84 -29.29
CA ALA A 548 -0.94 8.16 -29.38
C ALA A 548 -0.86 8.82 -30.77
N SER A 549 0.12 8.43 -31.60
CA SER A 549 0.31 8.95 -32.96
C SER A 549 -0.51 8.18 -34.01
N GLY A 550 -1.05 7.01 -33.66
CA GLY A 550 -1.95 6.23 -34.51
C GLY A 550 -1.65 4.74 -34.53
N PHE A 551 -2.25 4.05 -35.51
CA PHE A 551 -2.10 2.61 -35.73
C PHE A 551 -1.13 2.33 -36.88
N TYR A 552 0.00 1.71 -36.56
CA TYR A 552 1.08 1.40 -37.49
C TYR A 552 1.19 -0.09 -37.69
N ILE A 553 0.98 -0.56 -38.92
CA ILE A 553 1.27 -1.95 -39.27
C ILE A 553 2.79 -2.11 -39.26
N LEU A 554 3.31 -2.98 -38.39
CA LEU A 554 4.73 -3.26 -38.28
C LEU A 554 5.11 -4.29 -39.34
N SER A 555 5.94 -3.88 -40.28
CA SER A 555 6.37 -4.74 -41.39
C SER A 555 7.40 -5.78 -40.91
N GLY A 556 6.93 -7.01 -40.79
CA GLY A 556 7.71 -8.23 -40.96
C GLY A 556 6.98 -9.11 -41.99
N GLN A 557 7.13 -8.82 -43.29
CA GLN A 557 6.48 -9.61 -44.32
C GLN A 557 7.06 -11.03 -44.35
N ARG A 558 6.23 -12.03 -44.05
CA ARG A 558 6.45 -13.38 -44.59
C ARG A 558 5.94 -13.39 -46.02
N CYS A 559 6.89 -13.40 -46.93
CA CYS A 559 6.62 -13.58 -48.34
C CYS A 559 6.15 -15.02 -48.62
N GLU A 560 5.18 -15.19 -49.51
CA GLU A 560 4.75 -16.53 -49.94
C GLU A 560 5.97 -17.32 -50.45
N LEU A 561 5.92 -18.66 -50.38
CA LEU A 561 7.00 -19.53 -50.87
C LEU A 561 7.40 -19.11 -52.30
N GLY A 562 8.62 -18.60 -52.45
CA GLY A 562 9.14 -18.05 -53.71
C GLY A 562 9.19 -16.52 -53.83
N TYR A 563 8.88 -15.75 -52.79
CA TYR A 563 9.01 -14.27 -52.75
C TYR A 563 10.04 -13.82 -51.67
N ARG A 564 10.69 -12.65 -51.83
CA ARG A 564 11.58 -12.00 -50.84
C ARG A 564 11.11 -10.58 -50.52
N TYR A 565 11.22 -10.17 -49.25
CA TYR A 565 10.86 -8.81 -48.82
C TYR A 565 11.90 -7.79 -49.26
N ASN A 566 11.47 -6.78 -50.01
CA ASN A 566 12.30 -5.64 -50.40
C ASN A 566 12.10 -4.49 -49.39
N SER A 567 13.13 -4.18 -48.61
CA SER A 567 13.09 -3.18 -47.54
C SER A 567 12.97 -1.74 -48.03
N LYS A 568 13.22 -1.49 -49.32
CA LYS A 568 13.16 -0.16 -49.94
C LYS A 568 11.76 0.16 -50.48
N THR A 569 11.09 -0.84 -51.03
CA THR A 569 9.74 -0.71 -51.62
C THR A 569 8.62 -1.12 -50.65
N GLN A 570 8.97 -1.78 -49.54
CA GLN A 570 8.03 -2.30 -48.53
C GLN A 570 7.05 -3.35 -49.09
N THR A 571 7.44 -4.10 -50.14
CA THR A 571 6.63 -5.13 -50.81
C THR A 571 7.37 -6.47 -50.96
N CYS A 572 6.63 -7.59 -51.06
CA CYS A 572 7.18 -8.92 -51.36
C CYS A 572 7.32 -9.05 -52.87
N GLU A 573 8.54 -9.31 -53.33
CA GLU A 573 8.87 -9.42 -54.76
C GLU A 573 9.24 -10.87 -55.09
N PHE A 574 8.80 -11.37 -56.26
CA PHE A 574 8.96 -12.78 -56.63
C PHE A 574 10.43 -13.10 -56.95
N ILE A 575 10.91 -14.25 -56.50
CA ILE A 575 12.23 -14.77 -56.82
C ILE A 575 12.13 -15.51 -58.15
N TYR A 576 12.54 -14.88 -59.24
CA TYR A 576 12.90 -15.63 -60.43
C TYR A 576 14.40 -15.95 -60.40
N GLU A 577 14.75 -17.24 -60.25
CA GLU A 577 15.83 -17.81 -61.06
C GLU A 577 15.30 -17.91 -62.50
N CYS A 578 16.05 -17.37 -63.46
CA CYS A 578 15.76 -17.48 -64.87
C CYS A 578 15.99 -18.93 -65.34
N ILE A 579 15.15 -19.43 -66.25
CA ILE A 579 15.33 -20.80 -66.79
C ILE A 579 16.67 -20.91 -67.54
N ASP A 580 17.08 -19.81 -68.17
CA ASP A 580 18.42 -19.67 -68.70
C ASP A 580 19.38 -19.30 -67.57
N ALA A 581 20.22 -20.26 -67.18
CA ALA A 581 21.22 -20.10 -66.11
C ALA A 581 22.23 -18.98 -66.40
N ASN A 582 22.34 -18.53 -67.66
CA ASN A 582 23.25 -17.47 -68.08
C ASN A 582 22.56 -16.11 -68.23
N CYS A 583 21.30 -15.97 -67.80
CA CYS A 583 20.54 -14.72 -67.88
C CYS A 583 20.67 -13.88 -66.60
N LEU A 584 20.90 -12.57 -66.74
CA LEU A 584 20.98 -11.64 -65.60
C LEU A 584 19.62 -11.09 -65.18
N ASP A 585 18.69 -10.92 -66.12
CA ASP A 585 17.34 -10.38 -65.85
C ASP A 585 16.30 -11.03 -66.77
N CYS A 586 15.26 -11.62 -66.19
CA CYS A 586 14.09 -12.17 -66.88
C CYS A 586 12.78 -11.69 -66.25
N SER A 587 12.78 -10.48 -65.66
CA SER A 587 11.70 -9.89 -64.87
C SER A 587 10.32 -9.83 -65.55
N TYR A 588 10.28 -9.84 -66.89
CA TYR A 588 9.03 -9.86 -67.67
C TYR A 588 8.49 -11.29 -67.91
N ASN A 589 9.35 -12.29 -68.13
CA ASN A 589 8.97 -13.68 -68.38
C ASN A 589 10.16 -14.62 -68.12
N ARG A 590 9.99 -15.64 -67.26
CA ARG A 590 11.04 -16.62 -66.89
C ARG A 590 11.73 -17.35 -68.04
N SER A 591 11.07 -17.45 -69.19
CA SER A 591 11.57 -18.13 -70.39
C SER A 591 12.26 -17.19 -71.39
N VAL A 592 12.27 -15.88 -71.11
CA VAL A 592 12.79 -14.84 -72.01
C VAL A 592 13.74 -13.94 -71.23
N CYS A 593 15.03 -14.01 -71.55
CA CYS A 593 16.04 -13.15 -70.98
C CYS A 593 15.93 -11.73 -71.55
N ILE A 594 16.06 -10.73 -70.70
CA ILE A 594 16.06 -9.31 -71.04
C ILE A 594 17.49 -8.77 -71.05
N GLN A 595 18.37 -9.31 -70.19
CA GLN A 595 19.75 -8.86 -70.08
C GLN A 595 20.74 -10.02 -69.94
N CYS A 596 21.74 -10.05 -70.83
CA CYS A 596 22.82 -11.04 -70.81
C CYS A 596 24.12 -10.48 -70.20
N PRO A 597 24.97 -11.34 -69.59
CA PRO A 597 26.33 -10.97 -69.18
C PRO A 597 27.20 -10.60 -70.38
N TYR A 598 28.29 -9.85 -70.12
CA TYR A 598 29.16 -9.28 -71.16
C TYR A 598 29.79 -10.32 -72.14
N ASN A 599 29.92 -11.59 -71.74
CA ASN A 599 30.48 -12.66 -72.60
C ASN A 599 29.40 -13.43 -73.40
N TYR A 600 28.16 -12.95 -73.39
CA TYR A 600 27.00 -13.59 -74.00
C TYR A 600 26.23 -12.57 -74.84
N TYR A 601 25.63 -13.00 -75.96
CA TYR A 601 24.72 -12.15 -76.72
C TYR A 601 23.28 -12.68 -76.64
N TYR A 602 22.33 -11.77 -76.84
CA TYR A 602 20.91 -12.09 -76.83
C TYR A 602 20.48 -12.73 -78.15
N GLU A 603 19.89 -13.91 -78.07
CA GLU A 603 19.27 -14.59 -79.22
C GLU A 603 18.00 -15.32 -78.79
N ASN A 604 16.87 -15.02 -79.45
CA ASN A 604 15.58 -15.70 -79.26
C ASN A 604 15.15 -15.88 -77.79
N GLY A 605 15.35 -14.84 -76.97
CA GLY A 605 14.96 -14.89 -75.55
C GLY A 605 15.97 -15.58 -74.64
N ARG A 606 17.20 -15.87 -75.08
CA ARG A 606 18.25 -16.54 -74.29
C ARG A 606 19.62 -15.87 -74.46
N CYS A 607 20.53 -16.17 -73.54
CA CYS A 607 21.91 -15.71 -73.55
C CYS A 607 22.83 -16.82 -74.07
N ILE A 608 23.43 -16.60 -75.23
CA ILE A 608 24.34 -17.56 -75.86
C ILE A 608 25.78 -17.07 -75.73
N GLU A 609 26.66 -17.96 -75.28
CA GLU A 609 28.08 -17.65 -75.03
C GLU A 609 28.80 -17.30 -76.33
N ILE A 610 29.60 -16.23 -76.31
CA ILE A 610 30.40 -15.80 -77.44
C ILE A 610 31.64 -16.69 -77.51
N ILE A 611 31.54 -17.80 -78.26
CA ILE A 611 32.60 -18.82 -78.34
C ILE A 611 33.76 -18.44 -79.29
N ASN A 612 33.60 -17.38 -80.08
CA ASN A 612 34.64 -16.87 -80.98
C ASN A 612 34.56 -15.35 -81.11
N CYS A 613 35.70 -14.68 -80.95
CA CYS A 613 35.89 -13.23 -81.05
C CYS A 613 35.67 -12.68 -82.48
N VAL A 614 34.47 -12.82 -83.05
CA VAL A 614 34.09 -12.19 -84.31
C VAL A 614 32.65 -11.68 -84.18
N TYR A 615 32.46 -10.59 -83.45
CA TYR A 615 31.54 -9.47 -83.71
C TYR A 615 31.64 -8.52 -82.52
N LYS A 616 31.89 -7.23 -82.81
CA LYS A 616 32.01 -6.14 -81.84
C LYS A 616 30.65 -5.62 -81.45
#